data_AF-A0A8C1QFE1-F1
#
_entry.id   AF-A0A8C1QFE1-F1
#
_cell.length_a   1.000
_cell.length_b   1.000
_cell.length_c   1.000
_cell.angle_alpha   90.00
_cell.angle_beta   90.00
_cell.angle_gamma   90.00
#
_symmetry.space_group_name_H-M   'P 1'
#
loop_
_entity.id
_entity.type
_entity.pdbx_description
1 polymer ?
#
loop_
_entity_poly.entity_id
_entity_poly.type
_entity_poly.pdbx_seq_one_letter_code
_entity_poly.pdbx_strand_id
1 'polypeptide(L)'
;CVELTQPPSMFVKPQESLSMSCRISESSYCIHWIRQPTGKALEWLRYLCNGGGTDIKDSVKNKISYTQDTSKNTVFLQGNNFSD
;
A
#
# COMPACT_ATOMS: atom_id res chain seq x y z
N CYS A 1 -7.59 -15.41 7.53
CA CYS A 1 -6.17 -15.06 7.46
C CYS A 1 -5.94 -13.85 6.55
N VAL A 2 -4.94 -13.04 6.86
CA VAL A 2 -4.45 -11.98 5.95
C VAL A 2 -3.09 -12.43 5.43
N GLU A 3 -2.91 -12.43 4.11
CA GLU A 3 -1.65 -12.77 3.45
C GLU A 3 -1.10 -11.50 2.78
N LEU A 4 0.00 -10.98 3.32
CA LEU A 4 0.70 -9.84 2.76
C LEU A 4 1.88 -10.35 1.94
N THR A 5 1.86 -10.12 0.63
CA THR A 5 2.95 -10.51 -0.25
C THR A 5 3.78 -9.28 -0.58
N GLN A 6 4.97 -9.21 0.01
CA GLN A 6 5.97 -8.20 -0.28
C GLN A 6 7.26 -8.88 -0.75
N PRO A 7 7.93 -8.35 -1.79
CA PRO A 7 9.28 -8.82 -2.13
C PRO A 7 10.20 -8.56 -0.93
N PRO A 8 11.12 -9.48 -0.58
CA PRO A 8 12.01 -9.33 0.57
C PRO A 8 12.94 -8.12 0.44
N SER A 9 13.31 -7.78 -0.80
CA SER A 9 14.00 -6.55 -1.15
C SER A 9 13.71 -6.24 -2.62
N MET A 10 13.44 -4.99 -2.96
CA MET A 10 13.29 -4.55 -4.34
C MET A 10 14.15 -3.31 -4.55
N PHE A 11 15.03 -3.36 -5.54
CA PHE A 11 15.73 -2.18 -6.05
C PHE A 11 14.93 -1.66 -7.23
N VAL A 12 14.16 -0.60 -7.00
CA VAL A 12 13.41 0.09 -8.05
C VAL A 12 14.28 1.23 -8.59
N LYS A 13 14.42 1.34 -9.91
CA LYS A 13 15.13 2.48 -10.50
C LYS A 13 14.33 3.76 -10.27
N PRO A 14 14.99 4.93 -10.25
CA PRO A 14 14.28 6.21 -10.32
C PRO A 14 13.32 6.19 -11.53
N GLN A 15 12.08 6.64 -11.33
CA GLN A 15 10.97 6.58 -12.30
C GLN A 15 10.26 5.23 -12.48
N GLU A 16 10.73 4.12 -11.89
CA GLU A 16 9.97 2.88 -11.86
C GLU A 16 8.91 2.91 -10.75
N SER A 17 7.77 2.27 -11.01
CA SER A 17 6.67 2.16 -10.06
C SER A 17 6.84 0.92 -9.17
N LEU A 18 6.71 1.09 -7.86
CA LEU A 18 6.61 -0.03 -6.92
C LEU A 18 5.16 -0.48 -6.84
N SER A 19 4.90 -1.79 -6.90
CA SER A 19 3.57 -2.37 -6.66
C SER A 19 3.64 -3.39 -5.53
N MET A 20 2.74 -3.29 -4.56
CA MET A 20 2.62 -4.18 -3.40
C MET A 20 1.19 -4.70 -3.32
N SER A 21 1.01 -5.96 -2.92
CA SER A 21 -0.32 -6.57 -2.81
C SER A 21 -0.59 -7.19 -1.44
N CYS A 22 -1.86 -7.18 -1.04
CA CYS A 22 -2.33 -7.85 0.17
C CYS A 22 -3.61 -8.62 -0.17
N ARG A 23 -3.59 -9.94 0.06
CA ARG A 23 -4.74 -10.81 -0.12
C ARG A 23 -5.45 -11.01 1.20
N ILE A 24 -6.77 -10.84 1.18
CA ILE A 24 -7.59 -10.78 2.38
C ILE A 24 -8.57 -11.95 2.32
N SER A 25 -8.49 -12.88 3.26
CA SER A 25 -9.46 -13.97 3.33
C SER A 25 -10.60 -13.70 4.32
N GLU A 26 -10.54 -12.57 5.03
CA GLU A 26 -11.50 -12.20 6.08
C GLU A 26 -12.61 -11.32 5.53
N SER A 27 -13.82 -11.53 6.05
CA SER A 27 -15.00 -10.76 5.67
C SER A 27 -14.91 -9.30 6.12
N SER A 28 -14.28 -9.04 7.28
CA SER A 28 -14.08 -7.71 7.86
C SER A 28 -12.60 -7.44 8.09
N TYR A 29 -12.13 -6.29 7.63
CA TYR A 29 -10.71 -5.93 7.68
C TYR A 29 -10.52 -4.42 7.60
N CYS A 30 -9.37 -3.98 8.12
CA CYS A 30 -8.76 -2.68 7.84
C CYS A 30 -7.30 -2.90 7.42
N ILE A 31 -6.86 -2.20 6.37
CA ILE A 31 -5.51 -2.30 5.82
C ILE A 31 -4.88 -0.94 5.90
N HIS A 32 -3.72 -0.87 6.55
CA HIS A 32 -2.91 0.33 6.64
C HIS A 32 -1.65 0.17 5.78
N TRP A 33 -1.36 1.19 4.99
CA TRP A 33 -0.12 1.30 4.24
C TRP A 33 0.79 2.28 4.94
N ILE A 34 2.00 1.84 5.26
CA ILE A 34 3.00 2.58 6.03
C ILE A 34 4.33 2.40 5.30
N ARG A 35 5.16 3.44 5.25
CA ARG A 35 6.54 3.35 4.78
C ARG A 35 7.51 3.82 5.85
N GLN A 36 8.76 3.40 5.73
CA GLN A 36 9.85 3.91 6.54
C GLN A 36 11.02 4.32 5.64
N PRO A 37 11.23 5.63 5.40
CA PRO A 37 12.43 6.07 4.73
C PRO A 37 13.67 5.81 5.60
N THR A 38 14.82 5.56 4.97
CA THR A 38 16.08 5.30 5.68
C THR A 38 16.40 6.44 6.66
N GLY A 39 16.61 6.09 7.93
CA GLY A 39 16.91 7.05 9.00
C GLY A 39 15.73 7.91 9.48
N LYS A 40 14.49 7.62 9.05
CA LYS A 40 13.28 8.34 9.47
C LYS A 40 12.31 7.43 10.23
N ALA A 41 11.38 8.07 10.95
CA ALA A 41 10.28 7.38 11.61
C ALA A 41 9.28 6.79 10.58
N LEU A 42 8.45 5.87 11.05
CA LEU A 42 7.34 5.32 10.27
C LEU A 42 6.39 6.44 9.82
N GLU A 43 6.02 6.42 8.55
CA GLU A 43 5.09 7.36 7.94
C GLU A 43 3.85 6.60 7.47
N TRP A 44 2.70 6.92 8.05
CA TRP A 44 1.41 6.44 7.57
C TRP A 44 1.07 7.09 6.22
N LEU A 45 0.59 6.28 5.27
CA LEU A 45 0.26 6.72 3.91
C LEU A 45 -1.24 6.75 3.67
N ARG A 46 -1.94 5.65 3.99
CA ARG A 46 -3.39 5.51 3.79
C ARG A 46 -3.95 4.33 4.58
N TYR A 47 -5.27 4.31 4.77
CA TYR A 47 -5.99 3.13 5.24
C TYR A 47 -7.27 2.89 4.46
N LEU A 48 -7.77 1.66 4.53
CA LEU A 48 -9.06 1.24 3.99
C LEU A 48 -9.65 0.15 4.88
N CYS A 49 -10.93 0.27 5.21
CA CYS A 49 -11.71 -0.76 5.87
C CYS A 49 -12.86 -1.23 4.97
N ASN A 50 -13.22 -2.52 5.04
CA ASN A 50 -14.32 -3.07 4.25
C ASN A 50 -15.69 -2.37 4.53
N GLY A 51 -15.85 -1.77 5.72
CA GLY A 51 -17.04 -1.03 6.15
C GLY A 51 -17.13 0.41 5.66
N GLY A 52 -16.29 0.81 4.69
CA GLY A 52 -16.37 2.11 4.01
C GLY A 52 -15.41 3.18 4.54
N GLY A 53 -14.69 2.92 5.64
CA GLY A 53 -13.65 3.83 6.14
C GLY A 53 -12.45 3.87 5.20
N THR A 54 -12.05 5.04 4.74
CA THR A 54 -10.82 5.22 3.94
C THR A 54 -10.26 6.60 4.17
N ASP A 55 -8.93 6.69 4.19
CA ASP A 55 -8.23 7.98 4.24
C ASP A 55 -6.85 7.87 3.59
N ILE A 56 -6.30 9.00 3.16
CA ILE A 56 -5.00 9.10 2.51
C ILE A 56 -4.29 10.37 3.00
N LYS A 57 -3.02 10.25 3.35
CA LYS A 57 -2.20 11.40 3.73
C LYS A 57 -2.03 12.33 2.53
N ASP A 58 -2.39 13.60 2.72
CA ASP A 58 -2.39 14.61 1.63
C ASP A 58 -1.05 14.71 0.90
N SER A 59 0.07 14.61 1.62
CA SER A 59 1.42 14.72 1.05
C SER A 59 1.79 13.63 0.05
N VAL A 60 1.05 12.51 0.03
CA VAL A 60 1.30 11.37 -0.87
C VAL A 60 0.15 11.09 -1.83
N LYS A 61 -0.95 11.85 -1.75
CA LYS A 61 -2.18 11.62 -2.54
C LYS A 61 -1.95 11.55 -4.05
N ASN A 62 -0.99 12.33 -4.56
CA ASN A 62 -0.63 12.36 -5.99
C ASN A 62 0.53 11.40 -6.35
N LYS A 63 1.08 10.67 -5.38
CA LYS A 63 2.24 9.78 -5.54
C LYS A 63 1.89 8.31 -5.46
N ILE A 64 0.75 7.98 -4.84
CA ILE A 64 0.29 6.60 -4.67
C ILE A 64 -1.08 6.41 -5.31
N SER A 65 -1.26 5.26 -5.95
CA SER A 65 -2.53 4.77 -6.47
C SER A 65 -2.92 3.48 -5.75
N TYR A 66 -4.22 3.20 -5.75
CA TYR A 66 -4.79 2.02 -5.11
C TYR A 66 -5.76 1.33 -6.06
N THR A 67 -5.74 0.01 -6.05
CA THR A 67 -6.67 -0.81 -6.83
C THR A 67 -7.10 -2.03 -6.03
N GLN A 68 -8.35 -2.47 -6.20
CA GLN A 68 -8.90 -3.63 -5.54
C GLN A 68 -9.42 -4.63 -6.57
N ASP A 69 -8.96 -5.88 -6.46
CA ASP A 69 -9.49 -7.02 -7.20
C ASP A 69 -10.39 -7.82 -6.25
N THR A 70 -11.71 -7.55 -6.32
CA THR A 70 -12.72 -8.22 -5.48
C THR A 70 -12.90 -9.69 -5.83
N SER A 71 -12.56 -10.11 -7.05
CA SER A 71 -12.65 -11.52 -7.46
C SER A 71 -11.58 -12.38 -6.78
N LYS A 72 -10.43 -11.77 -6.43
CA LYS A 72 -9.31 -12.43 -5.76
C LYS A 72 -9.17 -12.07 -4.29
N ASN A 73 -10.02 -11.15 -3.81
CA ASN A 73 -9.89 -10.47 -2.53
C ASN A 73 -8.49 -9.88 -2.31
N THR A 74 -7.94 -9.24 -3.34
CA THR A 74 -6.58 -8.68 -3.29
C THR A 74 -6.64 -7.17 -3.44
N VAL A 75 -5.89 -6.47 -2.61
CA VAL A 75 -5.65 -5.03 -2.74
C VAL A 75 -4.23 -4.77 -3.22
N PHE A 76 -4.07 -3.73 -4.03
CA PHE A 76 -2.80 -3.29 -4.58
C PHE A 76 -2.54 -1.84 -4.20
N LEU A 77 -1.33 -1.57 -3.73
CA LEU A 77 -0.78 -0.22 -3.61
C LEU A 77 0.30 -0.07 -4.66
N GLN A 78 0.16 0.92 -5.51
CA GLN A 78 1.21 1.31 -6.43
C GLN A 78 1.72 2.69 -6.04
N GLY A 79 3.04 2.86 -6.04
CA GLY A 79 3.65 4.15 -5.78
C GLY A 79 4.65 4.51 -6.86
N ASN A 80 4.59 5.76 -7.28
CA ASN A 80 5.40 6.32 -8.35
C ASN A 80 6.44 7.27 -7.75
N ASN A 81 7.68 7.21 -8.25
CA ASN A 81 8.75 8.13 -7.84
C ASN A 81 8.92 8.25 -6.32
N PHE A 82 9.06 7.10 -5.64
CA PHE A 82 9.65 7.10 -4.30
C PHE A 82 11.16 7.30 -4.42
N SER A 83 11.56 8.50 -4.82
CA SER A 83 12.95 8.94 -4.67
C SER A 83 13.15 9.28 -3.20
N ASP A 84 14.14 8.65 -2.56
CA ASP A 84 14.59 8.98 -1.20
C ASP A 84 15.03 10.45 -1.07
#